data_AF-M2YUI0-F1
#
_entry.id   AF-M2YUI0-F1
#
_cell.length_a   1.000
_cell.length_b   1.000
_cell.length_c   1.000
_cell.angle_alpha   90.00
_cell.angle_beta   90.00
_cell.angle_gamma   90.00
#
_symmetry.space_group_name_H-M   'P 1'
#
loop_
_entity.id
_entity.type
_entity.pdbx_description
1 polymer ?
#
loop_
_entity_poly.entity_id
_entity_poly.type
_entity_poly.pdbx_seq_one_letter_code
_entity_poly.pdbx_strand_id
1 'polypeptide(L)'
;MRDHWRLLQPLRVAAGWRIDISSLYAVDPSPESMEWFHGSVLISGNDDHSRLSFDARWEPEGDPEGCYTVDFLRLPRPRKGKRKGMTREGNAGRGTEEAAGEVEFIGTWTTRNRPDLVAVLESFMFTRTLPENTVCLEPEPAVAGPDVVSPDVAAVPESVAPRGEAV
;
A
#
# COMPACT_ATOMS: atom_id res chain seq x y z
N MET A 1 -2.99 17.74 30.51
CA MET A 1 -2.88 16.78 29.39
C MET A 1 -3.47 15.48 29.88
N ARG A 2 -4.56 15.02 29.29
CA ARG A 2 -5.12 13.69 29.62
C ARG A 2 -4.21 12.64 28.96
N ASP A 3 -3.94 11.54 29.66
CA ASP A 3 -3.10 10.42 29.24
C ASP A 3 -3.72 9.59 28.11
N HIS A 4 -4.24 10.25 27.07
CA HIS A 4 -4.82 9.60 25.89
C HIS A 4 -3.81 8.66 25.20
N TRP A 5 -2.51 8.91 25.36
CA TRP A 5 -1.44 8.04 24.89
C TRP A 5 -1.47 6.64 25.52
N ARG A 6 -2.09 6.46 26.71
CA ARG A 6 -2.27 5.15 27.36
C ARG A 6 -3.47 4.35 26.85
N LEU A 7 -4.37 5.00 26.09
CA LEU A 7 -5.49 4.34 25.40
C LEU A 7 -5.08 3.80 24.02
N LEU A 8 -3.90 4.20 23.52
CA LEU A 8 -3.24 3.50 22.43
C LEU A 8 -2.82 2.15 23.02
N GLN A 9 -3.46 1.05 22.62
CA GLN A 9 -2.87 -0.26 22.83
C GLN A 9 -1.55 -0.26 22.03
N PRO A 10 -0.37 -0.24 22.68
CA PRO A 10 0.86 0.01 21.96
C PRO A 10 1.19 -1.24 21.16
N LEU A 11 1.04 -1.15 19.83
CA LEU A 11 1.62 -2.14 18.94
C LEU A 11 3.11 -2.24 19.27
N ARG A 12 3.56 -3.39 19.75
CA ARG A 12 4.96 -3.64 20.05
C ARG A 12 5.68 -3.97 18.76
N VAL A 13 6.64 -3.12 18.39
CA VAL A 13 7.47 -3.32 17.21
C VAL A 13 8.66 -4.20 17.59
N ALA A 14 8.80 -5.35 16.92
CA ALA A 14 9.94 -6.24 17.14
C ALA A 14 11.24 -5.61 16.61
N ALA A 15 12.37 -5.97 17.22
CA ALA A 15 13.67 -5.47 16.78
C ALA A 15 13.95 -5.83 15.30
N GLY A 16 14.46 -4.85 14.55
CA GLY A 16 14.76 -4.98 13.12
C GLY A 16 13.62 -4.57 12.19
N TRP A 17 12.41 -4.35 12.72
CA TRP A 17 11.29 -3.85 11.93
C TRP A 17 11.31 -2.32 11.82
N ARG A 18 11.04 -1.83 10.61
CA ARG A 18 10.72 -0.43 10.30
C ARG A 18 9.23 -0.34 10.02
N ILE A 19 8.55 0.62 10.65
CA ILE A 19 7.17 0.96 10.34
C ILE A 19 7.20 2.11 9.33
N ASP A 20 6.60 1.92 8.16
CA ASP A 20 6.59 2.93 7.09
C ASP A 20 5.34 3.80 7.16
N ILE A 21 4.17 3.19 7.40
CA ILE A 21 2.88 3.87 7.56
C ILE A 21 2.29 3.46 8.90
N SER A 22 1.72 4.42 9.63
CA SER A 22 1.00 4.18 10.88
C SER A 22 -0.15 5.18 11.05
N SER A 23 -1.23 4.90 10.34
CA SER A 23 -2.53 5.57 10.45
C SER A 23 -3.56 4.74 11.23
N LEU A 24 -3.11 3.70 11.94
CA LEU A 24 -3.98 2.86 12.75
C LEU A 24 -4.51 3.63 13.97
N TYR A 25 -5.78 4.04 13.89
CA TYR A 25 -6.45 4.77 14.96
C TYR A 25 -6.81 3.85 16.14
N ALA A 26 -6.92 4.44 17.34
CA ALA A 26 -7.41 3.76 18.53
C ALA A 26 -8.95 3.67 18.62
N VAL A 27 -9.64 4.15 17.58
CA VAL A 27 -11.09 4.09 17.45
C VAL A 27 -11.42 3.01 16.44
N ASP A 28 -12.40 2.17 16.75
CA ASP A 28 -12.84 1.13 15.85
C ASP A 28 -13.70 1.72 14.72
N PRO A 29 -13.75 1.06 13.55
CA PRO A 29 -14.44 1.62 12.41
C PRO A 29 -15.96 1.56 12.62
N SER A 30 -16.65 2.66 12.35
CA SER A 30 -18.08 2.86 12.61
C SER A 30 -18.66 3.88 11.61
N PRO A 31 -19.98 3.94 11.45
CA PRO A 31 -20.60 4.93 10.55
C PRO A 31 -20.17 6.38 10.84
N GLU A 32 -19.90 6.71 12.10
CA GLU A 32 -19.47 8.05 12.54
C GLU A 32 -17.98 8.34 12.28
N SER A 33 -17.15 7.29 12.17
CA SER A 33 -15.72 7.42 11.92
C SER A 33 -15.35 7.27 10.45
N MET A 34 -16.22 6.68 9.62
CA MET A 34 -15.91 6.34 8.23
C MET A 34 -15.58 7.54 7.34
N GLU A 35 -16.04 8.74 7.68
CA GLU A 35 -15.71 9.96 6.93
C GLU A 35 -14.19 10.23 6.87
N TRP A 36 -13.45 9.86 7.92
CA TRP A 36 -12.01 10.06 8.03
C TRP A 36 -11.22 8.76 8.22
N PHE A 37 -11.90 7.63 8.37
CA PHE A 37 -11.33 6.29 8.33
C PHE A 37 -11.12 5.85 6.87
N HIS A 38 -10.42 6.70 6.12
CA HIS A 38 -10.04 6.51 4.73
C HIS A 38 -8.53 6.31 4.65
N GLY A 39 -8.08 5.38 3.81
CA GLY A 39 -6.68 5.00 3.73
C GLY A 39 -6.50 3.61 3.15
N SER A 40 -5.86 3.57 1.99
CA SER A 40 -5.49 2.33 1.30
C SER A 40 -4.60 1.41 2.16
N VAL A 41 -3.81 1.98 3.08
CA VAL A 41 -3.00 1.25 4.07
C VAL A 41 -3.07 1.96 5.42
N LEU A 42 -3.52 1.26 6.45
CA LEU A 42 -3.60 1.75 7.83
C LEU A 42 -2.28 1.59 8.57
N ILE A 43 -1.60 0.47 8.37
CA ILE A 43 -0.26 0.26 8.94
C ILE A 43 0.55 -0.67 8.05
N SER A 44 1.81 -0.32 7.85
CA SER A 44 2.76 -1.16 7.13
C SER A 44 4.10 -1.21 7.84
N GLY A 45 4.80 -2.31 7.66
CA GLY A 45 6.15 -2.45 8.16
C GLY A 45 6.94 -3.50 7.43
N ASN A 46 8.26 -3.34 7.45
CA ASN A 46 9.21 -4.26 6.84
C ASN A 46 10.40 -4.58 7.74
N ASP A 47 10.99 -5.75 7.52
CA ASP A 47 12.28 -6.17 8.05
C ASP A 47 13.21 -6.50 6.87
N ASP A 48 14.12 -5.57 6.57
CA ASP A 48 15.10 -5.69 5.47
C ASP A 48 15.98 -6.96 5.59
N HIS A 49 16.21 -7.45 6.82
CA HIS A 49 17.06 -8.62 7.06
C HIS A 49 16.33 -9.93 6.75
N SER A 50 15.10 -10.10 7.26
CA SER A 50 14.28 -11.28 6.94
C SER A 50 13.58 -11.19 5.58
N ARG A 51 13.56 -9.98 4.98
CA ARG A 51 12.87 -9.64 3.73
C ARG A 51 11.38 -9.89 3.83
N LEU A 52 10.80 -9.60 4.98
CA LEU A 52 9.35 -9.71 5.19
C LEU A 52 8.76 -8.31 5.28
N SER A 53 7.54 -8.17 4.78
CA SER A 53 6.75 -6.96 4.88
C SER A 53 5.29 -7.34 5.13
N PHE A 54 4.54 -6.42 5.72
CA PHE A 54 3.09 -6.53 5.82
C PHE A 54 2.45 -5.18 5.51
N ASP A 55 1.26 -5.23 4.93
CA ASP A 55 0.39 -4.08 4.70
C ASP A 55 -1.01 -4.40 5.22
N ALA A 56 -1.47 -3.64 6.21
CA ALA A 56 -2.81 -3.78 6.77
C ALA A 56 -3.71 -2.63 6.32
N ARG A 57 -4.91 -2.96 5.87
CA ARG A 57 -5.93 -2.03 5.37
C ARG A 57 -7.32 -2.40 5.85
N TRP A 58 -8.30 -1.53 5.64
CA TRP A 58 -9.71 -1.82 5.90
C TRP A 58 -10.45 -1.94 4.59
N GLU A 59 -11.11 -3.07 4.39
CA GLU A 59 -11.78 -3.42 3.13
C GLU A 59 -13.20 -3.96 3.38
N PRO A 60 -14.21 -3.48 2.63
CA PRO A 60 -14.13 -2.39 1.65
C PRO A 60 -13.88 -1.02 2.29
N GLU A 61 -13.13 -0.16 1.60
CA GLU A 61 -12.93 1.22 2.06
C GLU A 61 -14.26 1.98 2.19
N GLY A 62 -14.45 2.69 3.30
CA GLY A 62 -15.66 3.46 3.58
C GLY A 62 -16.88 2.64 4.00
N ASP A 63 -16.77 1.31 4.11
CA ASP A 63 -17.84 0.44 4.59
C ASP A 63 -17.69 0.13 6.10
N PRO A 64 -18.61 0.58 6.97
CA PRO A 64 -18.66 0.22 8.40
C PRO A 64 -18.64 -1.29 8.66
N GLU A 65 -19.16 -2.10 7.72
CA GLU A 65 -19.22 -3.55 7.81
C GLU A 65 -18.01 -4.25 7.16
N GLY A 66 -17.00 -3.48 6.76
CA GLY A 66 -15.72 -3.99 6.28
C GLY A 66 -14.94 -4.78 7.34
N CYS A 67 -13.70 -5.09 7.01
CA CYS A 67 -12.80 -5.79 7.90
C CYS A 67 -11.35 -5.38 7.64
N TYR A 68 -10.51 -5.55 8.66
CA TYR A 68 -9.07 -5.46 8.47
C TYR A 68 -8.60 -6.60 7.57
N THR A 69 -7.80 -6.26 6.58
CA THR A 69 -7.12 -7.18 5.67
C THR A 69 -5.64 -6.91 5.76
N VAL A 70 -4.84 -7.95 5.99
CA VAL A 70 -3.38 -7.89 6.11
C VAL A 70 -2.78 -8.73 5.02
N ASP A 71 -2.04 -8.10 4.12
CA ASP A 71 -1.24 -8.77 3.12
C ASP A 71 0.18 -8.93 3.63
N PHE A 72 0.70 -10.15 3.53
CA PHE A 72 2.07 -10.48 3.85
C PHE A 72 2.86 -10.60 2.56
N LEU A 73 4.03 -9.98 2.55
CA LEU A 73 4.87 -9.84 1.37
C LEU A 73 6.30 -10.25 1.70
N ARG A 74 7.02 -10.70 0.67
CA ARG A 74 8.44 -10.98 0.72
C ARG A 74 9.19 -10.04 -0.21
N LEU A 75 10.10 -9.28 0.38
CA LEU A 75 10.89 -8.29 -0.33
C LEU A 75 11.98 -8.94 -1.18
N PRO A 76 12.32 -8.34 -2.33
CA PRO A 76 13.40 -8.83 -3.16
C PRO A 76 14.73 -8.76 -2.43
N ARG A 77 15.70 -9.56 -2.89
CA ARG A 77 17.03 -9.52 -2.30
C ARG A 77 17.64 -8.14 -2.55
N PRO A 78 18.22 -7.49 -1.52
CA PRO A 78 18.95 -6.26 -1.74
C PRO A 78 20.10 -6.55 -2.71
N ARG A 79 20.21 -5.72 -3.75
CA ARG A 79 21.28 -5.84 -4.73
C ARG A 79 22.60 -5.67 -3.98
N LYS A 80 23.48 -6.69 -4.00
CA LYS A 80 24.86 -6.52 -3.54
C LYS A 80 25.47 -5.41 -4.40
N GLY A 81 25.53 -4.19 -3.88
CA GLY A 81 26.30 -3.14 -4.49
C GLY A 81 27.72 -3.66 -4.66
N LYS A 82 28.17 -3.85 -5.90
CA LYS A 82 29.60 -3.76 -6.14
C LYS A 82 29.98 -2.40 -5.58
N ARG A 83 30.72 -2.35 -4.46
CA ARG A 83 31.47 -1.15 -4.09
C ARG A 83 32.16 -0.75 -5.39
N LYS A 84 31.76 0.38 -5.97
CA LYS A 84 32.44 0.92 -7.13
C LYS A 84 33.84 1.18 -6.63
N GLY A 85 34.75 0.25 -6.91
CA GLY A 85 36.16 0.47 -6.74
C GLY A 85 36.42 1.79 -7.44
N MET A 86 36.95 2.75 -6.70
CA MET A 86 37.49 3.96 -7.28
C MET A 86 38.76 3.56 -8.05
N THR A 87 38.61 2.80 -9.14
CA THR A 87 39.65 2.66 -10.14
C THR A 87 39.45 3.80 -11.11
N ARG A 88 40.39 4.73 -11.01
CA ARG A 88 40.63 5.76 -12.00
C ARG A 88 40.87 5.04 -13.34
N GLU A 89 40.23 5.56 -14.38
CA GLU A 89 40.33 5.17 -15.79
C GLU A 89 39.36 4.10 -16.31
N GLY A 90 38.52 4.56 -17.24
CA GLY A 90 38.36 3.88 -18.51
C GLY A 90 37.19 2.90 -18.63
N ASN A 91 36.18 3.34 -19.36
CA ASN A 91 35.16 2.54 -20.05
C ASN A 91 33.94 2.11 -19.22
N ALA A 92 32.86 2.89 -19.37
CA ALA A 92 31.52 2.58 -18.92
C ALA A 92 30.95 1.43 -19.76
N GLY A 93 31.23 0.20 -19.35
CA GLY A 93 30.45 -0.95 -19.78
C GLY A 93 29.02 -0.80 -19.29
N ARG A 94 28.08 -0.63 -20.23
CA ARG A 94 26.62 -0.68 -20.02
C ARG A 94 26.27 -2.03 -19.44
N GLY A 95 26.27 -2.13 -18.10
CA GLY A 95 25.78 -3.30 -17.40
C GLY A 95 24.29 -3.43 -17.71
N THR A 96 23.90 -4.56 -18.30
CA THR A 96 22.52 -4.99 -18.36
C THR A 96 21.93 -4.94 -16.95
N GLU A 97 20.91 -4.10 -16.77
CA GLU A 97 20.11 -3.99 -15.56
C GLU A 97 19.27 -5.25 -15.39
N GLU A 98 19.90 -6.36 -14.99
CA GLU A 98 19.15 -7.54 -14.56
C GLU A 98 18.49 -7.22 -13.22
N ALA A 99 17.18 -7.41 -13.21
CA ALA A 99 16.20 -6.86 -12.29
C ALA A 99 16.52 -7.13 -10.80
N ALA A 100 16.36 -6.09 -9.97
CA ALA A 100 15.97 -6.32 -8.59
C ALA A 100 14.66 -7.12 -8.65
N GLY A 101 14.58 -8.26 -7.96
CA GLY A 101 13.40 -9.12 -8.04
C GLY A 101 12.10 -8.37 -7.69
N GLU A 102 10.97 -8.94 -8.06
CA GLU A 102 9.66 -8.40 -7.69
C GLU A 102 9.34 -8.75 -6.22
N VAL A 103 8.43 -7.98 -5.63
CA VAL A 103 7.87 -8.29 -4.30
C VAL A 103 6.97 -9.51 -4.46
N GLU A 104 7.21 -10.55 -3.66
CA GLU A 104 6.45 -11.79 -3.70
C GLU A 104 5.32 -11.72 -2.66
N PHE A 105 4.08 -11.87 -3.09
CA PHE A 105 2.94 -12.02 -2.19
C PHE A 105 2.94 -13.41 -1.56
N ILE A 106 2.88 -13.49 -0.23
CA ILE A 106 2.96 -14.76 0.52
C ILE A 106 1.68 -15.11 1.28
N GLY A 107 0.67 -14.22 1.30
CA GLY A 107 -0.68 -14.54 1.76
C GLY A 107 -1.42 -13.37 2.39
N THR A 108 -2.73 -13.55 2.58
CA THR A 108 -3.63 -12.57 3.20
C THR A 108 -4.29 -13.14 4.45
N TRP A 109 -4.52 -12.30 5.45
CA TRP A 109 -5.30 -12.61 6.66
C TRP A 109 -6.32 -11.51 6.95
N THR A 110 -7.48 -11.85 7.50
CA THR A 110 -8.55 -10.87 7.78
C THR A 110 -9.13 -10.99 9.18
N THR A 111 -9.63 -9.87 9.71
CA THR A 111 -10.39 -9.80 10.97
C THR A 111 -11.28 -8.57 11.04
N ARG A 112 -12.36 -8.61 11.82
CA ARG A 112 -13.12 -7.41 12.21
C ARG A 112 -12.67 -6.81 13.54
N ASN A 113 -11.78 -7.48 14.26
CA ASN A 113 -11.40 -7.15 15.62
C ASN A 113 -10.00 -6.50 15.63
N ARG A 114 -9.92 -5.24 16.06
CA ARG A 114 -8.66 -4.48 16.11
C ARG A 114 -7.62 -5.10 17.08
N PRO A 115 -7.99 -5.52 18.31
CA PRO A 115 -7.09 -6.31 19.15
C PRO A 115 -6.49 -7.54 18.46
N ASP A 116 -7.27 -8.28 17.67
CA ASP A 116 -6.77 -9.45 16.93
C ASP A 116 -5.78 -9.03 15.83
N LEU A 117 -6.06 -7.94 15.11
CA LEU A 117 -5.11 -7.35 14.16
C LEU A 117 -3.77 -7.04 14.85
N VAL A 118 -3.81 -6.35 15.99
CA VAL A 118 -2.59 -6.01 16.75
C VAL A 118 -1.84 -7.28 17.15
N ALA A 119 -2.53 -8.27 17.69
CA ALA A 119 -1.92 -9.53 18.11
C ALA A 119 -1.25 -10.28 16.94
N VAL A 120 -1.88 -10.30 15.76
CA VAL A 120 -1.31 -10.93 14.55
C VAL A 120 -0.08 -10.19 14.06
N LEU A 121 -0.12 -8.85 13.98
CA LEU A 121 1.02 -8.06 13.55
C LEU A 121 2.21 -8.22 14.51
N GLU A 122 1.97 -8.18 15.83
CA GLU A 122 3.01 -8.45 16.82
C GLU A 122 3.58 -9.86 16.65
N SER A 123 2.72 -10.88 16.60
CA SER A 123 3.15 -12.27 16.43
C SER A 123 4.01 -12.42 15.18
N PHE A 124 3.56 -11.90 14.03
CA PHE A 124 4.31 -11.93 12.78
C PHE A 124 5.66 -11.22 12.90
N MET A 125 5.70 -10.04 13.51
CA MET A 125 6.95 -9.30 13.70
C MET A 125 7.96 -10.06 14.58
N PHE A 126 7.52 -10.68 15.67
CA PHE A 126 8.38 -11.39 16.61
C PHE A 126 8.82 -12.78 16.11
N THR A 127 7.92 -13.50 15.44
CA THR A 127 8.12 -14.91 15.05
C THR A 127 8.55 -15.08 13.60
N ARG A 128 8.22 -14.12 12.73
CA ARG A 128 8.39 -14.21 11.27
C ARG A 128 7.60 -15.36 10.63
N THR A 129 6.56 -15.84 11.32
CA THR A 129 5.67 -16.90 10.84
C THR A 129 4.29 -16.32 10.53
N LEU A 130 3.72 -16.73 9.40
CA LEU A 130 2.37 -16.35 9.00
C LEU A 130 1.34 -16.83 10.04
N PRO A 131 0.25 -16.08 10.26
CA PRO A 131 -0.81 -16.50 11.16
C PRO A 131 -1.55 -17.74 10.64
N GLU A 132 -2.23 -18.44 11.55
CA GLU A 132 -3.16 -19.49 11.16
C GLU A 132 -4.32 -18.87 10.34
N ASN A 133 -4.81 -19.58 9.32
CA ASN A 133 -5.82 -19.11 8.36
C ASN A 133 -5.35 -18.03 7.37
N THR A 134 -4.04 -17.85 7.16
CA THR A 134 -3.58 -17.10 5.99
C THR A 134 -4.03 -17.82 4.71
N VAL A 135 -4.71 -17.07 3.85
CA VAL A 135 -5.17 -17.54 2.55
C VAL A 135 -4.18 -17.05 1.50
N CYS A 136 -3.62 -17.99 0.73
CA CYS A 136 -2.80 -17.66 -0.45
C CYS A 136 -3.71 -17.51 -1.67
N LEU A 137 -4.36 -16.35 -1.79
CA LEU A 137 -5.03 -15.95 -3.02
C LEU A 137 -4.27 -14.73 -3.54
N GLU A 138 -3.78 -14.79 -4.78
CA GLU A 138 -3.16 -13.62 -5.40
C GLU A 138 -4.12 -12.43 -5.32
N PRO A 139 -3.65 -11.22 -4.97
CA PRO A 139 -4.52 -10.05 -4.92
C PRO A 139 -5.17 -9.89 -6.29
N GLU A 140 -6.51 -9.85 -6.33
CA GLU A 140 -7.21 -9.61 -7.59
C GLU A 140 -6.65 -8.32 -8.22
N PRO A 141 -6.31 -8.33 -9.52
CA PRO A 141 -5.77 -7.15 -10.16
C PRO A 141 -6.76 -6.01 -9.98
N ALA A 142 -6.28 -4.86 -9.49
CA ALA A 142 -7.07 -3.65 -9.37
C ALA A 142 -7.85 -3.47 -10.67
N VAL A 143 -9.18 -3.60 -10.60
CA VAL A 143 -10.05 -3.47 -11.76
C VAL A 143 -9.76 -2.10 -12.34
N ALA A 144 -9.11 -2.08 -13.51
CA ALA A 144 -8.93 -0.87 -14.27
C ALA A 144 -10.32 -0.27 -14.46
N GLY A 145 -10.57 0.88 -13.83
CA GLY A 145 -11.82 1.61 -13.99
C GLY A 145 -12.10 1.75 -15.49
N PRO A 146 -13.38 1.69 -15.90
CA PRO A 146 -13.72 1.70 -17.31
C PRO A 146 -13.08 2.92 -17.96
N ASP A 147 -12.34 2.69 -19.05
CA ASP A 147 -11.85 3.71 -19.97
C ASP A 147 -12.94 4.77 -20.12
N VAL A 148 -12.73 5.93 -19.51
CA VAL A 148 -13.50 7.12 -19.83
C VAL A 148 -13.10 7.45 -21.25
N VAL A 149 -13.89 6.94 -22.19
CA VAL A 149 -13.93 7.38 -23.58
C VAL A 149 -14.09 8.90 -23.53
N SER A 150 -13.00 9.61 -23.82
CA SER A 150 -13.02 11.03 -24.12
C SER A 150 -14.12 11.30 -25.16
N PRO A 151 -15.10 12.18 -24.89
CA PRO A 151 -15.99 12.63 -25.94
C PRO A 151 -15.18 13.47 -26.94
N ASP A 152 -15.09 12.94 -28.14
CA ASP A 152 -14.58 13.57 -29.35
C ASP A 152 -15.17 14.99 -29.48
N VAL A 153 -14.30 15.99 -29.50
CA VAL A 153 -14.66 17.39 -29.72
C VAL A 153 -15.15 17.49 -31.16
N ALA A 154 -16.46 17.45 -31.32
CA ALA A 154 -17.12 17.74 -32.59
C ALA A 154 -16.70 19.13 -33.07
N ALA A 155 -15.87 19.14 -34.11
CA ALA A 155 -15.50 20.32 -34.87
C ALA A 155 -16.77 21.02 -35.37
N VAL A 156 -16.95 22.27 -34.94
CA VAL A 156 -17.96 23.18 -35.48
C VAL A 156 -17.38 23.79 -36.76
N PRO A 157 -17.96 23.56 -37.96
CA PRO A 157 -17.53 24.28 -39.14
C PRO A 157 -18.08 25.72 -39.13
N GLU A 158 -17.16 26.69 -39.23
CA GLU A 158 -17.43 28.10 -39.53
C GLU A 158 -18.32 28.23 -40.77
N SER A 159 -19.50 28.84 -40.60
CA SER A 159 -20.38 29.26 -41.69
C SER A 159 -20.15 30.74 -41.99
N VAL A 160 -19.70 31.00 -43.22
CA VAL A 160 -19.48 32.33 -43.81
C VAL A 160 -20.80 32.97 -44.26
N ALA A 161 -21.08 34.15 -43.71
CA ALA A 161 -21.77 35.37 -44.23
C ALA A 161 -23.19 35.25 -44.86
N PRO A 162 -24.02 36.33 -44.83
CA PRO A 162 -23.75 37.55 -45.59
C PRO A 162 -23.97 38.88 -44.86
N ARG A 163 -23.31 39.92 -45.39
CA ARG A 163 -23.49 41.34 -45.07
C ARG A 163 -24.92 41.79 -45.39
N GLY A 164 -25.59 42.38 -44.40
CA GLY A 164 -26.82 43.16 -44.58
C GLY A 164 -26.52 44.65 -44.42
N GLU A 165 -26.73 45.40 -45.50
CA GLU A 165 -26.83 46.86 -45.56
C GLU A 165 -28.15 47.34 -44.95
N ALA A 166 -28.09 48.35 -44.08
CA ALA A 166 -29.11 49.35 -43.70
C ALA A 166 -28.56 50.01 -42.41
N VAL A 167 -28.28 51.31 -42.29
CA VAL A 167 -28.91 52.53 -42.80
C VAL A 167 -27.82 53.60 -42.96
#